data_AF-A0A346NS08-F1
#
_entry.id   AF-A0A346NS08-F1
#
_cell.length_a   1.000
_cell.length_b   1.000
_cell.length_c   1.000
_cell.angle_alpha   90.00
_cell.angle_beta   90.00
_cell.angle_gamma   90.00
#
_symmetry.space_group_name_H-M   'P 1'
#
loop_
_entity.id
_entity.type
_entity.pdbx_description
1 polymer ?
#
loop_
_entity_poly.entity_id
_entity_poly.type
_entity_poly.pdbx_seq_one_letter_code
_entity_poly.pdbx_strand_id
1 'polypeptide(L)'
;MPSRSKKTRKVGLIGVRKDPDRKPRTAIQQSKKKGKGKPSGTRNTQEQQTGGGTSGKLNTDPRHGSKKPIQLVQTETRKFANPAEELAALEADAKLMQLLDKIDEEKPVSKAEQRYVDDKLERHRMLCELLGIEPEEDIEEDDDEEDPLDKLDAINMDEFKK
;
A
#
# COMPACT_ATOMS: atom_id res chain seq x y z
N MET A 1 -20.51 -19.47 28.60
CA MET A 1 -21.31 -20.68 28.88
C MET A 1 -22.54 -20.30 29.71
N PRO A 2 -23.74 -20.09 29.14
CA PRO A 2 -24.94 -19.90 29.94
C PRO A 2 -25.63 -21.25 30.26
N SER A 3 -25.58 -21.64 31.54
CA SER A 3 -26.03 -22.92 32.11
C SER A 3 -27.47 -22.88 32.65
N ARG A 4 -28.46 -22.52 31.82
CA ARG A 4 -29.87 -22.50 32.28
C ARG A 4 -30.81 -23.29 31.38
N SER A 5 -30.96 -24.57 31.70
CA SER A 5 -32.04 -25.43 31.20
C SER A 5 -33.30 -25.23 32.05
N LYS A 6 -34.41 -24.79 31.44
CA LYS A 6 -35.72 -24.74 32.11
C LYS A 6 -36.44 -26.09 31.90
N LYS A 7 -36.78 -26.78 32.99
CA LYS A 7 -37.55 -28.04 32.95
C LYS A 7 -38.98 -27.75 32.46
N THR A 8 -39.33 -28.24 31.26
CA THR A 8 -40.70 -28.20 30.75
C THR A 8 -41.42 -29.47 31.21
N ARG A 9 -42.64 -29.35 31.74
CA ARG A 9 -43.46 -30.54 32.02
C ARG A 9 -44.19 -30.89 30.74
N LYS A 10 -43.83 -32.03 30.13
CA LYS A 10 -44.61 -32.60 29.03
C LYS A 10 -45.89 -33.17 29.62
N VAL A 11 -46.95 -32.36 29.66
CA VAL A 11 -48.27 -32.85 30.04
C VAL A 11 -48.75 -33.79 28.93
N GLY A 12 -48.74 -35.09 29.23
CA GLY A 12 -49.31 -36.12 28.36
C GLY A 12 -50.83 -36.01 28.33
N LEU A 13 -51.47 -36.87 27.54
CA LEU A 13 -52.91 -36.92 27.50
C LEU A 13 -53.49 -37.44 28.81
N ILE A 14 -54.41 -36.68 29.40
CA ILE A 14 -55.18 -37.11 30.57
C ILE A 14 -56.35 -37.95 30.04
N GLY A 15 -56.10 -39.25 29.77
CA GLY A 15 -57.14 -40.24 29.42
C GLY A 15 -57.23 -40.68 27.94
N VAL A 16 -58.00 -41.76 27.72
CA VAL A 16 -58.25 -42.35 26.38
C VAL A 16 -59.23 -41.47 25.61
N ARG A 17 -58.87 -41.06 24.39
CA ARG A 17 -59.74 -40.23 23.53
C ARG A 17 -60.90 -41.07 22.98
N LYS A 18 -62.05 -40.43 22.79
CA LYS A 18 -63.25 -41.07 22.23
C LYS A 18 -63.11 -41.45 20.75
N ASP A 19 -62.29 -40.70 19.99
CA ASP A 19 -61.96 -41.01 18.60
C ASP A 19 -60.46 -41.36 18.48
N PRO A 20 -60.10 -42.59 18.06
CA PRO A 20 -58.69 -43.00 17.97
C PRO A 20 -57.94 -42.31 16.82
N ASP A 21 -58.63 -41.95 15.73
CA ASP A 21 -58.00 -41.44 14.50
C ASP A 21 -58.03 -39.91 14.35
N ARG A 22 -58.29 -39.17 15.44
CA ARG A 22 -58.31 -37.71 15.39
C ARG A 22 -56.90 -37.17 15.14
N LYS A 23 -56.65 -36.71 13.92
CA LYS A 23 -55.39 -36.03 13.55
C LYS A 23 -55.16 -34.81 14.45
N PRO A 24 -53.97 -34.66 15.07
CA PRO A 24 -53.69 -33.49 15.89
C PRO A 24 -53.73 -32.26 14.99
N ARG A 25 -54.45 -31.21 15.42
CA ARG A 25 -54.45 -29.93 14.72
C ARG A 25 -53.01 -29.42 14.68
N THR A 26 -52.46 -29.25 13.49
CA THR A 26 -51.13 -28.68 13.32
C THR A 26 -51.13 -27.28 13.95
N ALA A 27 -50.15 -27.02 14.80
CA ALA A 27 -50.02 -25.71 15.43
C ALA A 27 -49.75 -24.69 14.32
N ILE A 28 -50.74 -23.84 14.03
CA ILE A 28 -50.57 -22.72 13.11
C ILE A 28 -49.51 -21.83 13.73
N GLN A 29 -48.36 -21.68 13.08
CA GLN A 29 -47.31 -20.79 13.55
C GLN A 29 -47.88 -19.37 13.57
N GLN A 30 -48.06 -18.82 14.78
CA GLN A 30 -48.49 -17.44 14.90
C GLN A 30 -47.37 -16.55 14.37
N SER A 31 -47.62 -15.87 13.25
CA SER A 31 -46.71 -14.83 12.78
C SER A 31 -46.61 -13.76 13.86
N LYS A 32 -45.40 -13.20 14.03
CA LYS A 32 -45.21 -12.05 14.91
C LYS A 32 -46.14 -10.95 14.42
N LYS A 33 -47.21 -10.65 15.17
CA LYS A 33 -48.12 -9.56 14.83
C LYS A 33 -47.29 -8.29 14.75
N LYS A 34 -47.18 -7.71 13.55
CA LYS A 34 -46.68 -6.34 13.38
C LYS A 34 -47.71 -5.45 14.07
N GLY A 35 -47.47 -5.10 15.33
CA GLY A 35 -48.26 -4.07 16.00
C GLY A 35 -48.18 -2.78 15.19
N LYS A 36 -49.17 -1.89 15.33
CA LYS A 36 -49.17 -0.56 14.69
C LYS A 36 -48.02 0.36 15.18
N GLY A 37 -47.12 -0.15 16.02
CA GLY A 37 -45.98 0.57 16.57
C GLY A 37 -44.76 0.50 15.66
N LYS A 38 -43.91 1.52 15.77
CA LYS A 38 -42.59 1.54 15.12
C LYS A 38 -41.72 0.41 15.70
N PRO A 39 -40.81 -0.18 14.91
CA PRO A 39 -39.90 -1.22 15.39
C PRO A 39 -39.04 -0.70 16.56
N SER A 40 -38.63 -1.61 17.45
CA SER A 40 -37.72 -1.30 18.56
C SER A 40 -36.41 -0.72 18.03
N GLY A 41 -35.91 0.34 18.66
CA GLY A 41 -34.71 1.05 18.21
C GLY A 41 -33.45 0.17 18.14
N THR A 42 -32.64 0.39 17.10
CA THR A 42 -31.48 -0.43 16.71
C THR A 42 -30.22 -0.21 17.56
N ARG A 43 -30.31 0.46 18.72
CA ARG A 43 -29.12 0.93 19.48
C ARG A 43 -28.10 -0.16 19.83
N ASN A 44 -28.55 -1.39 20.03
CA ASN A 44 -27.69 -2.50 20.47
C ASN A 44 -27.64 -3.67 19.47
N THR A 45 -28.21 -3.52 18.26
CA THR A 45 -28.16 -4.58 17.25
C THR A 45 -26.95 -4.34 16.37
N GLN A 46 -25.92 -5.17 16.50
CA GLN A 46 -24.79 -5.16 15.56
C GLN A 46 -25.31 -5.55 14.17
N GLU A 47 -25.19 -4.63 13.23
CA GLU A 47 -25.51 -4.84 11.83
C GLU A 47 -24.46 -5.80 11.25
N GLN A 48 -24.85 -7.05 11.00
CA GLN A 48 -24.00 -7.97 10.25
C GLN A 48 -23.98 -7.48 8.80
N GLN A 49 -22.91 -6.78 8.41
CA GLN A 49 -22.67 -6.44 7.02
C GLN A 49 -22.42 -7.73 6.25
N THR A 50 -23.43 -8.16 5.50
CA THR A 50 -23.26 -9.17 4.45
C THR A 50 -22.33 -8.56 3.41
N GLY A 51 -21.11 -9.11 3.31
CA GLY A 51 -20.10 -8.66 2.38
C GLY A 51 -20.62 -8.64 0.94
N GLY A 52 -20.27 -7.58 0.21
CA GLY A 52 -20.63 -7.39 -1.19
C GLY A 52 -20.54 -5.92 -1.54
N GLY A 53 -19.37 -5.52 -2.03
CA GLY A 53 -19.05 -4.12 -2.30
C GLY A 53 -20.03 -3.43 -3.23
N THR A 54 -20.32 -2.18 -2.92
CA THR A 54 -20.62 -1.15 -3.91
C THR A 54 -20.07 0.18 -3.39
N SER A 55 -19.40 0.89 -4.28
CA SER A 55 -18.80 2.21 -4.11
C SER A 55 -19.86 3.32 -3.99
N GLY A 56 -20.81 3.16 -3.07
CA GLY A 56 -21.66 4.25 -2.61
C GLY A 56 -21.01 4.89 -1.38
N LYS A 57 -21.11 6.21 -1.24
CA LYS A 57 -20.87 6.89 0.05
C LYS A 57 -21.90 6.36 1.04
N LEU A 58 -21.60 5.23 1.69
CA LEU A 58 -22.37 4.74 2.81
C LEU A 58 -22.27 5.82 3.89
N ASN A 59 -23.43 6.26 4.38
CA ASN A 59 -23.53 7.19 5.50
C ASN A 59 -23.07 6.44 6.76
N THR A 60 -21.75 6.32 6.92
CA THR A 60 -21.12 5.71 8.08
C THR A 60 -21.24 6.64 9.27
N ASP A 61 -21.59 6.08 10.43
CA ASP A 61 -21.72 6.81 11.69
C ASP A 61 -20.44 7.63 11.96
N PRO A 62 -20.54 8.97 12.17
CA PRO A 62 -19.40 9.82 12.50
C PRO A 62 -18.57 9.33 13.69
N ARG A 63 -19.14 8.51 14.58
CA ARG A 63 -18.45 7.94 15.75
C ARG A 63 -17.48 6.82 15.38
N HIS A 64 -17.68 6.17 14.23
CA HIS A 64 -16.80 5.12 13.75
C HIS A 64 -15.91 5.67 12.63
N GLY A 65 -14.63 5.86 12.94
CA GLY A 65 -13.64 6.33 11.97
C GLY A 65 -13.44 5.38 10.78
N SER A 66 -12.72 5.85 9.77
CA SER A 66 -12.37 5.06 8.59
C SER A 66 -11.56 3.82 8.99
N LYS A 67 -12.10 2.62 8.72
CA LYS A 67 -11.40 1.34 8.90
C LYS A 67 -10.79 0.81 7.59
N LYS A 68 -10.63 1.68 6.59
CA LYS A 68 -9.99 1.29 5.33
C LYS A 68 -8.49 1.12 5.56
N PRO A 69 -7.87 -0.02 5.23
CA PRO A 69 -6.43 -0.21 5.38
C PRO A 69 -5.68 0.80 4.49
N ILE A 70 -4.64 1.41 5.05
CA ILE A 70 -3.75 2.34 4.35
C ILE A 70 -2.45 1.59 4.05
N GLN A 71 -1.94 1.72 2.84
CA GLN A 71 -0.67 1.11 2.47
C GLN A 71 0.48 1.83 3.20
N LEU A 72 1.38 1.06 3.82
CA LEU A 72 2.49 1.58 4.61
C LEU A 72 3.65 2.11 3.76
N VAL A 73 3.81 1.62 2.54
CA VAL A 73 4.88 2.02 1.62
C VAL A 73 4.24 2.69 0.40
N GLN A 74 4.60 3.94 0.14
CA GLN A 74 4.26 4.60 -1.12
C GLN A 74 5.11 3.96 -2.21
N THR A 75 4.53 3.04 -2.98
CA THR A 75 5.19 2.49 -4.17
C THR A 75 5.13 3.55 -5.26
N GLU A 76 6.04 4.52 -5.21
CA GLU A 76 6.31 5.36 -6.37
C GLU A 76 6.78 4.43 -7.48
N THR A 77 6.05 4.39 -8.58
CA THR A 77 6.42 3.58 -9.74
C THR A 77 7.77 4.08 -10.25
N ARG A 78 8.85 3.38 -9.88
CA ARG A 78 10.19 3.70 -10.37
C ARG A 78 10.17 3.56 -11.89
N LYS A 79 10.48 4.64 -12.60
CA LYS A 79 10.51 4.67 -14.07
C LYS A 79 11.70 3.87 -14.62
N PHE A 80 12.78 3.79 -13.84
CA PHE A 80 14.03 3.12 -14.20
C PHE A 80 14.25 1.91 -13.30
N ALA A 81 14.89 0.87 -13.85
CA ALA A 81 15.18 -0.34 -13.09
C ALA A 81 16.35 -0.12 -12.12
N ASN A 82 17.39 0.59 -12.59
CA ASN A 82 18.62 0.84 -11.84
C ASN A 82 18.94 2.34 -11.73
N PRO A 83 19.57 2.80 -10.63
CA PRO A 83 20.01 4.19 -10.50
C PRO A 83 20.96 4.66 -11.62
N ALA A 84 21.86 3.77 -12.09
CA ALA A 84 22.77 4.07 -13.20
C ALA A 84 22.04 4.31 -14.53
N GLU A 85 20.93 3.63 -14.77
CA GLU A 85 20.11 3.85 -15.97
C GLU A 85 19.40 5.21 -15.90
N GLU A 86 18.95 5.60 -14.71
CA GLU A 86 18.38 6.93 -14.50
C GLU A 86 19.43 8.04 -14.71
N LEU A 87 20.66 7.84 -14.22
CA LEU A 87 21.78 8.76 -14.43
C LEU A 87 22.06 8.96 -15.93
N ALA A 88 22.25 7.86 -16.66
CA ALA A 88 22.49 7.90 -18.11
C ALA A 88 21.34 8.57 -18.89
N ALA A 89 20.10 8.38 -18.45
CA ALA A 89 18.94 9.03 -19.05
C ALA A 89 18.90 10.55 -18.77
N LEU A 90 19.40 11.00 -17.62
CA LEU A 90 19.55 12.44 -17.31
C LEU A 90 20.66 13.07 -18.16
N GLU A 91 21.80 12.41 -18.30
CA GLU A 91 22.93 12.87 -19.14
C GLU A 91 22.54 12.96 -20.62
N ALA A 92 21.69 12.04 -21.10
CA ALA A 92 21.18 12.05 -22.47
C ALA A 92 19.98 13.00 -22.71
N ASP A 93 19.52 13.77 -21.71
CA ASP A 93 18.36 14.67 -21.87
C ASP A 93 18.72 15.88 -22.74
N ALA A 94 18.27 15.86 -24.00
CA ALA A 94 18.48 16.93 -24.97
C ALA A 94 17.96 18.30 -24.51
N LYS A 95 16.89 18.34 -23.69
CA LYS A 95 16.37 19.60 -23.17
C LYS A 95 17.30 20.18 -22.10
N LEU A 96 17.85 19.32 -21.24
CA LEU A 96 18.77 19.73 -20.19
C LEU A 96 20.05 20.30 -20.82
N MET A 97 20.64 19.60 -21.79
CA MET A 97 21.83 20.07 -22.53
C MET A 97 21.60 21.46 -23.14
N GLN A 98 20.51 21.66 -23.89
CA GLN A 98 20.21 22.96 -24.51
C GLN A 98 19.98 24.10 -23.51
N LEU A 99 19.53 23.80 -22.29
CA LEU A 99 19.36 24.81 -21.24
C LEU A 99 20.70 25.15 -20.61
N LEU A 100 21.59 24.18 -20.42
CA LEU A 100 22.96 24.41 -19.95
C LEU A 100 23.74 25.26 -20.95
N ASP A 101 23.69 24.93 -22.25
CA ASP A 101 24.33 25.72 -23.31
C ASP A 101 23.88 27.19 -23.27
N LYS A 102 22.59 27.44 -23.06
CA LYS A 102 22.06 28.81 -22.95
C LYS A 102 22.56 29.54 -21.71
N ILE A 103 22.72 28.84 -20.59
CA ILE A 103 23.26 29.41 -19.35
C ILE A 103 24.72 29.79 -19.57
N ASP A 104 25.50 28.92 -20.23
CA ASP A 104 26.91 29.15 -20.56
C ASP A 104 27.09 30.31 -21.54
N GLU A 105 26.17 30.47 -22.50
CA GLU A 105 26.12 31.60 -23.43
C GLU A 105 25.53 32.90 -22.80
N GLU A 106 25.27 32.91 -21.49
CA GLU A 106 24.62 34.00 -20.74
C GLU A 106 23.27 34.47 -21.33
N LYS A 107 22.56 33.58 -22.03
CA LYS A 107 21.24 33.86 -22.61
C LYS A 107 20.17 33.83 -21.50
N PRO A 108 19.12 34.67 -21.59
CA PRO A 108 18.08 34.70 -20.57
C PRO A 108 17.28 33.39 -20.57
N VAL A 109 17.28 32.70 -19.42
CA VAL A 109 16.49 31.49 -19.16
C VAL A 109 15.31 31.85 -18.26
N SER A 110 14.14 31.27 -18.52
CA SER A 110 12.95 31.54 -17.69
C SER A 110 13.09 30.92 -16.31
N LYS A 111 12.40 31.46 -15.30
CA LYS A 111 12.42 30.92 -13.93
C LYS A 111 11.97 29.45 -13.85
N ALA A 112 11.05 29.04 -14.74
CA ALA A 112 10.58 27.66 -14.80
C ALA A 112 11.65 26.71 -15.37
N GLU A 113 12.40 27.17 -16.37
CA GLU A 113 13.52 26.42 -16.95
C GLU A 113 14.70 26.35 -15.98
N GLN A 114 15.03 27.44 -15.28
CA GLN A 114 16.08 27.40 -14.25
C GLN A 114 15.75 26.38 -13.17
N ARG A 115 14.52 26.39 -12.63
CA ARG A 115 14.06 25.38 -11.67
C ARG A 115 14.18 23.96 -12.21
N TYR A 116 13.87 23.75 -13.49
CA TYR A 116 14.01 22.44 -14.12
C TYR A 116 15.48 21.98 -14.13
N VAL A 117 16.41 22.88 -14.45
CA VAL A 117 17.85 22.58 -14.42
C VAL A 117 18.29 22.28 -12.99
N ASP A 118 17.93 23.13 -12.03
CA ASP A 118 18.28 22.96 -10.61
C ASP A 118 17.78 21.59 -10.07
N ASP A 119 16.51 21.25 -10.30
CA ASP A 119 15.90 19.97 -9.89
C ASP A 119 16.63 18.76 -10.50
N LYS A 120 17.09 18.88 -11.76
CA LYS A 120 17.78 17.81 -12.49
C LYS A 120 19.21 17.63 -12.02
N LEU A 121 19.92 18.71 -11.75
CA LEU A 121 21.28 18.69 -11.21
C LEU A 121 21.29 18.15 -9.77
N GLU A 122 20.31 18.53 -8.94
CA GLU A 122 20.16 17.96 -7.59
C GLU A 122 19.91 16.44 -7.67
N ARG A 123 19.03 16.01 -8.57
CA ARG A 123 18.80 14.58 -8.80
C ARG A 123 20.05 13.84 -9.28
N HIS A 124 20.82 14.45 -10.19
CA HIS A 124 22.08 13.89 -10.68
C HIS A 124 23.09 13.69 -9.55
N ARG A 125 23.29 14.70 -8.69
CA ARG A 125 24.19 14.59 -7.51
C ARG A 125 23.80 13.45 -6.59
N MET A 126 22.51 13.31 -6.28
CA MET A 126 22.03 12.21 -5.44
C MET A 126 22.25 10.83 -6.08
N LEU A 127 22.16 10.73 -7.42
CA LEU A 127 22.42 9.47 -8.13
C LEU A 127 23.92 9.14 -8.12
N CYS A 128 24.79 10.14 -8.32
CA CYS A 128 26.24 9.99 -8.17
C CYS A 128 26.62 9.51 -6.77
N GLU A 129 26.12 10.17 -5.72
CA GLU A 129 26.35 9.77 -4.32
C GLU A 129 25.88 8.33 -4.05
N LEU A 130 24.68 7.97 -4.53
CA LEU A 130 24.14 6.61 -4.39
C LEU A 130 24.98 5.55 -5.11
N LEU A 131 25.62 5.91 -6.22
CA LEU A 131 26.52 5.05 -6.99
C LEU A 131 27.96 5.07 -6.48
N GLY A 132 28.29 5.93 -5.51
CA GLY A 132 29.65 6.13 -5.02
C GLY A 132 30.56 6.81 -6.04
N ILE A 133 29.98 7.60 -6.95
CA ILE A 133 30.73 8.46 -7.87
C ILE A 133 30.93 9.78 -7.13
N GLU A 134 32.07 9.92 -6.46
CA GLU A 134 32.45 11.17 -5.82
C GLU A 134 32.78 12.23 -6.89
N PRO A 135 32.46 13.52 -6.64
CA PRO A 135 32.88 14.59 -7.54
C PRO A 135 34.41 14.64 -7.56
N GLU A 136 34.98 14.84 -8.74
CA GLU A 136 36.45 14.88 -8.97
C GLU A 136 37.18 15.89 -8.06
N GLU A 137 36.48 16.89 -7.52
CA GLU A 137 37.02 17.91 -6.61
C GLU A 137 37.37 17.38 -5.20
N ASP A 138 36.77 16.26 -4.76
CA ASP A 138 36.98 15.68 -3.43
C ASP A 138 38.00 14.52 -3.41
N ILE A 139 38.56 14.17 -4.57
CA ILE A 139 39.63 13.18 -4.66
C ILE A 139 40.94 13.89 -4.29
N GLU A 140 41.40 13.72 -3.06
CA GLU A 140 42.79 14.05 -2.73
C GLU A 140 43.67 13.14 -3.61
N GLU A 141 44.39 13.72 -4.58
CA GLU A 141 45.48 13.05 -5.29
C GLU A 141 46.59 12.74 -4.28
N ASP A 142 46.42 11.70 -3.48
CA ASP A 142 47.50 11.09 -2.71
C ASP A 142 48.39 10.37 -3.73
N ASP A 143 49.33 11.11 -4.32
CA ASP A 143 50.39 10.64 -5.24
C ASP A 143 51.23 9.46 -4.67
N ASP A 144 51.06 9.16 -3.37
CA ASP A 144 51.76 8.10 -2.64
C ASP A 144 50.99 6.76 -2.61
N GLU A 145 49.72 6.71 -3.03
CA GLU A 145 48.94 5.47 -3.05
C GLU A 145 49.03 4.81 -4.43
N GLU A 146 49.96 3.85 -4.59
CA GLU A 146 50.12 3.03 -5.79
C GLU A 146 48.76 2.61 -6.38
N ASP A 147 48.49 3.04 -7.62
CA ASP A 147 47.24 2.78 -8.34
C ASP A 147 46.86 1.30 -8.13
N PRO A 148 45.68 1.01 -7.55
CA PRO A 148 45.22 -0.36 -7.38
C PRO A 148 45.26 -1.19 -8.67
N LEU A 149 45.21 -0.55 -9.84
CA LEU A 149 45.36 -1.19 -11.14
C LEU A 149 46.81 -1.63 -11.42
N ASP A 150 47.82 -0.85 -11.01
CA ASP A 150 49.24 -1.22 -11.12
C ASP A 150 49.54 -2.50 -10.31
N LYS A 151 48.86 -2.68 -9.17
CA LYS A 151 48.95 -3.91 -8.36
C LYS A 151 48.38 -5.13 -9.08
N LEU A 152 47.40 -4.96 -9.97
CA LEU A 152 46.87 -6.05 -10.80
C LEU A 152 47.85 -6.42 -11.92
N ASP A 153 48.42 -5.43 -12.60
CA ASP A 153 49.38 -5.67 -13.69
C ASP A 153 50.71 -6.25 -13.19
N ALA A 154 51.09 -5.95 -11.94
CA ALA A 154 52.23 -6.58 -11.28
C ALA A 154 52.03 -8.09 -11.04
N ILE A 155 50.79 -8.59 -11.01
CA ILE A 155 50.49 -10.02 -10.83
C ILE A 155 50.61 -10.72 -12.19
N ASN A 156 51.80 -11.25 -12.47
CA ASN A 156 52.01 -12.08 -13.64
C ASN A 156 51.29 -13.43 -13.50
N MET A 157 50.30 -13.67 -14.36
CA MET A 157 49.51 -14.92 -14.40
C MET A 157 50.37 -16.19 -14.58
N ASP A 158 51.61 -16.06 -15.05
CA ASP A 158 52.54 -17.16 -15.22
C ASP A 158 53.17 -17.65 -13.90
N GLU A 159 53.08 -16.88 -12.81
CA GLU A 159 53.55 -17.31 -11.47
C GLU A 159 52.66 -18.41 -10.86
N PHE A 160 51.40 -18.50 -11.29
CA PHE A 160 50.43 -19.49 -10.79
C PHE A 160 50.41 -20.81 -11.59
N LYS A 161 51.18 -20.92 -12.68
CA LYS A 161 51.33 -22.18 -13.44
C LYS A 161 52.46 -23.01 -12.82
N LYS A 162 52.12 -23.80 -11.80
CA LYS A 162 52.98 -24.89 -11.28
C LYS A 162 52.42 -26.26 -11.65
#